data_AF-A0A368PMN5-F1
#
_entry.id   AF-A0A368PMN5-F1
#
_cell.length_a   1.000
_cell.length_b   1.000
_cell.length_c   1.000
_cell.angle_alpha   90.00
_cell.angle_beta   90.00
_cell.angle_gamma   90.00
#
_symmetry.space_group_name_H-M   'P 1'
#
loop_
_entity.id
_entity.type
_entity.pdbx_description
1 polymer ?
#
loop_
_entity_poly.entity_id
_entity_poly.type
_entity_poly.pdbx_seq_one_letter_code
_entity_poly.pdbx_strand_id
1 'polypeptide(L)'
;MDHNNLLAAWPVVGPGVAGAVFGAGWWFWVDAVVCSAAAVPFLHYLPGFFASFAALMFNCVNREDIGDGYYSPYDDSEWRAKLWLFISYVVSFVSLAGAVGFLVQDALRGCLDL
;
A
#
# COMPACT_ATOMS: atom_id res chain seq x y z
N MET A 1 22.73 21.31 6.10
CA MET A 1 22.42 19.89 6.34
C MET A 1 23.13 19.09 5.28
N ASP A 2 24.10 18.32 5.73
CA ASP A 2 25.08 17.62 4.91
C ASP A 2 24.39 16.38 4.31
N HIS A 3 24.65 16.06 3.04
CA HIS A 3 23.95 14.99 2.29
C HIS A 3 23.96 13.64 3.05
N ASN A 4 25.03 13.39 3.80
CA ASN A 4 25.20 12.18 4.63
C ASN A 4 24.18 12.08 5.78
N ASN A 5 23.78 13.21 6.38
CA ASN A 5 22.80 13.23 7.47
C ASN A 5 21.37 13.01 6.93
N LEU A 6 21.08 13.50 5.72
CA LEU A 6 19.81 13.24 5.05
C LEU A 6 19.65 11.76 4.67
N LEU A 7 20.72 11.14 4.17
CA LEU A 7 20.73 9.71 3.85
C LEU A 7 20.58 8.83 5.10
N ALA A 8 21.16 9.24 6.24
CA ALA A 8 21.00 8.53 7.51
C ALA A 8 19.60 8.70 8.14
N ALA A 9 18.92 9.81 7.87
CA ALA A 9 17.57 10.07 8.38
C ALA A 9 16.47 9.33 7.59
N TRP A 10 16.71 9.04 6.31
CA TRP A 10 15.72 8.43 5.42
C TRP A 10 15.16 7.06 5.88
N PRO A 11 15.96 6.11 6.39
CA PRO A 11 15.45 4.83 6.88
C PRO A 11 14.46 4.96 8.04
N VAL A 12 14.59 6.03 8.83
CA VAL A 12 13.75 6.30 10.00
C VAL A 12 12.48 7.06 9.59
N VAL A 13 12.61 8.06 8.72
CA VAL A 13 11.50 8.95 8.33
C VAL A 13 10.64 8.36 7.21
N GLY A 14 11.23 7.58 6.30
CA GLY A 14 10.58 7.01 5.13
C GLY A 14 9.28 6.24 5.43
N PRO A 15 9.25 5.32 6.42
CA PRO A 15 8.03 4.61 6.80
C PRO A 15 6.92 5.53 7.29
N GLY A 16 7.27 6.58 8.05
CA GLY A 16 6.32 7.57 8.55
C GLY A 16 5.68 8.37 7.40
N VAL A 17 6.48 8.78 6.42
CA VAL A 17 5.97 9.48 5.22
C VAL A 17 5.08 8.56 4.39
N ALA A 18 5.49 7.30 4.18
CA ALA A 18 4.67 6.32 3.45
C ALA A 18 3.32 6.07 4.14
N GLY A 19 3.32 5.92 5.47
CA GLY A 19 2.11 5.79 6.27
C GLY A 19 1.21 7.02 6.20
N ALA A 20 1.78 8.23 6.19
CA ALA A 20 1.01 9.47 6.05
C ALA A 20 0.34 9.58 4.67
N VAL A 21 1.05 9.25 3.59
CA VAL A 21 0.48 9.24 2.22
C VAL A 21 -0.63 8.20 2.11
N PHE A 22 -0.40 6.99 2.64
CA PHE A 22 -1.42 5.95 2.68
C PHE A 22 -2.65 6.39 3.48
N GLY A 23 -2.45 6.95 4.68
CA GLY A 23 -3.53 7.43 5.54
C GLY A 23 -4.35 8.56 4.91
N ALA A 24 -3.70 9.49 4.21
CA ALA A 24 -4.41 10.54 3.46
C ALA A 24 -5.26 9.94 2.33
N GLY A 25 -4.70 9.03 1.53
CA GLY A 25 -5.45 8.34 0.47
C GLY A 25 -6.61 7.50 1.01
N TRP A 26 -6.38 6.80 2.13
CA TRP A 26 -7.40 6.02 2.84
C TRP A 26 -8.54 6.90 3.33
N TRP A 27 -8.23 8.06 3.93
CA TRP A 27 -9.23 9.03 4.35
C TRP A 27 -10.07 9.48 3.16
N PHE A 28 -9.44 9.92 2.06
CA PHE A 28 -10.17 10.38 0.88
C PHE A 28 -11.13 9.31 0.34
N TRP A 29 -10.69 8.05 0.32
CA TRP A 29 -11.54 6.94 -0.09
C TRP A 29 -12.74 6.74 0.84
N VAL A 30 -12.54 6.74 2.17
CA VAL A 30 -13.65 6.62 3.14
C VAL A 30 -14.62 7.79 3.04
N ASP A 31 -14.11 9.01 2.93
CA ASP A 31 -14.91 10.23 2.77
C ASP A 31 -15.79 10.18 1.51
N ALA A 32 -15.21 9.77 0.38
CA ALA A 32 -15.92 9.59 -0.88
C ALA A 32 -17.03 8.52 -0.78
N VAL A 33 -16.77 7.42 -0.08
CA VAL A 33 -17.75 6.36 0.16
C VAL A 33 -18.91 6.85 1.04
N VAL A 34 -18.62 7.58 2.11
CA VAL A 34 -19.64 8.08 3.06
C VAL A 34 -20.50 9.18 2.44
N CYS A 35 -19.89 10.05 1.62
CA CYS A 35 -20.58 11.14 0.94
C CYS A 35 -21.30 10.72 -0.36
N SER A 36 -21.23 9.43 -0.75
CA SER A 36 -21.88 8.94 -1.96
C SER A 36 -23.42 9.00 -1.83
N ALA A 37 -24.07 9.72 -2.75
CA ALA A 37 -25.52 9.82 -2.81
C ALA A 37 -26.19 8.52 -3.33
N ALA A 38 -25.44 7.68 -4.04
CA ALA A 38 -25.89 6.40 -4.56
C ALA A 38 -25.28 5.24 -3.76
N ALA A 39 -26.02 4.14 -3.63
CA ALA A 39 -25.54 2.94 -2.99
C ALA A 39 -24.34 2.38 -3.76
N VAL A 40 -23.15 2.48 -3.15
CA VAL A 40 -21.91 1.97 -3.74
C VAL A 40 -21.99 0.43 -3.74
N PRO A 41 -21.78 -0.25 -4.87
CA PRO A 41 -21.81 -1.71 -4.91
C PRO A 41 -20.61 -2.27 -4.15
N PHE A 42 -20.77 -3.46 -3.54
CA PHE A 42 -19.74 -4.09 -2.70
C PHE A 42 -18.36 -4.20 -3.39
N LEU A 43 -18.35 -4.36 -4.70
CA LEU A 43 -17.13 -4.53 -5.49
C LEU A 43 -16.19 -3.30 -5.45
N HIS A 44 -16.75 -2.09 -5.34
CA HIS A 44 -15.97 -0.84 -5.24
C HIS A 44 -15.26 -0.67 -3.88
N TYR A 45 -15.62 -1.47 -2.87
CA TYR A 45 -14.94 -1.47 -1.58
C TYR A 45 -13.71 -2.40 -1.54
N LEU A 46 -13.64 -3.39 -2.43
CA LEU A 46 -12.56 -4.38 -2.44
C LEU A 46 -11.16 -3.76 -2.59
N PRO A 47 -10.92 -2.80 -3.52
CA PRO A 47 -9.62 -2.15 -3.61
C PRO A 47 -9.18 -1.53 -2.28
N GLY A 48 -10.06 -0.80 -1.59
CA GLY A 48 -9.75 -0.26 -0.26
C GLY A 48 -9.39 -1.38 0.74
N PHE A 49 -10.21 -2.41 0.86
CA PHE A 49 -9.93 -3.50 1.78
C PHE A 49 -8.57 -4.17 1.53
N PHE A 50 -8.24 -4.46 0.27
CA PHE A 50 -6.94 -5.02 -0.11
C PHE A 50 -5.78 -4.05 0.12
N ALA A 51 -5.97 -2.75 -0.09
CA ALA A 51 -4.98 -1.73 0.23
C ALA A 51 -4.65 -1.71 1.73
N SER A 52 -5.66 -1.78 2.60
CA SER A 52 -5.47 -1.86 4.05
C SER A 52 -4.83 -3.17 4.50
N PHE A 53 -5.20 -4.29 3.88
CA PHE A 53 -4.55 -5.57 4.15
C PHE A 53 -3.07 -5.54 3.76
N ALA A 54 -2.74 -4.98 2.59
CA ALA A 54 -1.35 -4.82 2.18
C ALA A 54 -0.57 -3.87 3.11
N ALA A 55 -1.19 -2.77 3.57
CA ALA A 55 -0.59 -1.88 4.56
C ALA A 55 -0.30 -2.61 5.88
N LEU A 56 -1.22 -3.44 6.37
CA LEU A 56 -0.97 -4.30 7.54
C LEU A 56 0.22 -5.23 7.27
N MET A 57 0.24 -5.91 6.12
CA MET A 57 1.33 -6.81 5.75
C MET A 57 2.69 -6.10 5.76
N PHE A 58 2.77 -4.87 5.25
CA PHE A 58 4.00 -4.06 5.30
C PHE A 58 4.41 -3.67 6.72
N ASN A 59 3.45 -3.43 7.62
CA ASN A 59 3.74 -3.12 9.02
C ASN A 59 4.18 -4.36 9.82
N CYS A 60 3.77 -5.56 9.42
CA CYS A 60 4.19 -6.82 10.03
C CYS A 60 5.60 -7.29 9.60
N VAL A 61 6.32 -6.50 8.81
CA VAL A 61 7.66 -6.82 8.34
C VAL A 61 8.69 -6.08 9.18
N ASN A 62 9.56 -6.84 9.86
CA ASN A 62 10.73 -6.27 10.49
C ASN A 62 11.81 -5.99 9.44
N ARG A 63 12.36 -4.77 9.47
CA ARG A 63 13.47 -4.37 8.60
C ARG A 63 14.76 -5.14 8.89
N GLU A 64 14.92 -5.63 10.11
CA GLU A 64 16.07 -6.41 10.55
C GLU A 64 16.13 -7.77 9.83
N ASP A 65 14.98 -8.37 9.52
CA ASP A 65 14.86 -9.66 8.82
C ASP A 65 15.17 -9.57 7.30
N ILE A 66 15.44 -8.36 6.79
CA ILE A 66 15.65 -8.08 5.35
C ILE A 66 17.06 -7.52 5.08
N GLY A 67 17.77 -7.07 6.12
CA GLY A 67 19.08 -6.44 5.99
C GLY A 67 20.22 -7.45 5.91
N ASP A 68 21.29 -7.09 5.18
CA ASP A 68 22.55 -7.85 5.05
C ASP A 68 23.39 -7.86 6.36
N GLY A 69 22.74 -8.04 7.52
CA GLY A 69 23.40 -8.15 8.81
C GLY A 69 23.95 -9.56 9.02
N TYR A 70 25.28 -9.73 8.95
CA TYR A 70 26.04 -10.95 9.29
C TYR A 70 25.40 -12.27 8.80
N TYR A 71 25.77 -12.70 7.59
CA TYR A 71 25.37 -13.98 7.00
C TYR A 71 25.56 -15.14 7.99
N SER A 72 24.45 -15.59 8.59
CA SER A 72 24.42 -16.78 9.42
C SER A 72 23.89 -17.93 8.54
N PRO A 73 24.68 -18.97 8.26
CA PRO A 73 24.29 -20.08 7.38
C PRO A 73 23.10 -20.93 7.89
N TYR A 74 22.50 -20.55 9.03
CA TYR A 74 21.33 -21.20 9.64
C TYR A 74 20.10 -20.28 9.69
N ASP A 75 20.14 -19.10 9.08
CA ASP A 75 19.03 -18.14 9.18
C ASP A 75 18.00 -18.34 8.06
N ASP A 76 17.04 -19.25 8.29
CA ASP A 76 15.88 -19.48 7.42
C ASP A 76 14.85 -18.33 7.44
N SER A 77 15.09 -17.25 8.18
CA SER A 77 14.13 -16.15 8.33
C SER A 77 14.09 -15.19 7.13
N GLU A 78 15.22 -15.01 6.44
CA GLU A 78 15.39 -14.00 5.38
C GLU A 78 14.46 -14.25 4.18
N TRP A 79 14.35 -15.50 3.71
CA TRP A 79 13.51 -15.82 2.55
C TRP A 79 12.01 -15.65 2.83
N ARG A 80 11.59 -15.85 4.09
CA ARG A 80 10.20 -15.69 4.53
C ARG A 80 9.81 -14.22 4.52
N ALA A 81 10.69 -13.34 5.03
CA ALA A 81 10.47 -11.89 5.01
C ALA A 81 10.44 -11.35 3.58
N LYS A 82 11.36 -11.80 2.71
CA LYS A 82 11.38 -11.43 1.28
C LYS A 82 10.12 -11.90 0.54
N LEU A 83 9.66 -13.13 0.77
CA LEU A 83 8.43 -13.64 0.18
C LEU A 83 7.20 -12.87 0.68
N TRP A 84 7.15 -12.55 1.97
CA TRP A 84 6.06 -11.79 2.55
C TRP A 84 5.96 -10.38 1.97
N LEU A 85 7.11 -9.69 1.83
CA LEU A 85 7.20 -8.41 1.14
C LEU A 85 6.78 -8.48 -0.33
N PHE A 86 7.15 -9.57 -1.01
CA PHE A 86 6.73 -9.79 -2.39
C PHE A 86 5.21 -9.88 -2.48
N ILE A 87 4.57 -10.66 -1.59
CA ILE A 87 3.11 -10.80 -1.55
C ILE A 87 2.45 -9.45 -1.25
N SER A 88 2.94 -8.67 -0.28
CA SER A 88 2.36 -7.36 0.04
C SER A 88 2.45 -6.39 -1.15
N TYR A 89 3.54 -6.45 -1.92
CA TYR A 89 3.69 -5.65 -3.14
C TYR A 89 2.68 -6.07 -4.23
N VAL A 90 2.48 -7.37 -4.43
CA VAL A 90 1.49 -7.90 -5.39
C VAL A 90 0.07 -7.48 -5.00
N VAL A 91 -0.30 -7.64 -3.73
CA VAL A 91 -1.63 -7.24 -3.23
C VAL A 91 -1.84 -5.73 -3.41
N SER A 92 -0.82 -4.91 -3.14
CA SER A 92 -0.88 -3.46 -3.35
C SER A 92 -1.08 -3.11 -4.82
N PHE A 93 -0.35 -3.76 -5.72
CA PHE A 93 -0.47 -3.52 -7.16
C PHE A 93 -1.84 -3.91 -7.71
N VAL A 94 -2.36 -5.07 -7.32
CA VAL A 94 -3.70 -5.54 -7.72
C VAL A 94 -4.78 -4.60 -7.19
N SER A 95 -4.66 -4.15 -5.94
CA SER A 95 -5.55 -3.17 -5.35
C SER A 95 -5.56 -1.85 -6.12
N LEU A 96 -4.37 -1.30 -6.43
CA LEU A 96 -4.24 -0.06 -7.18
C LEU A 96 -4.82 -0.20 -8.60
N ALA A 97 -4.49 -1.29 -9.30
CA ALA A 97 -5.01 -1.58 -10.62
C ALA A 97 -6.54 -1.73 -10.61
N GLY A 98 -7.09 -2.38 -9.58
CA GLY A 98 -8.54 -2.47 -9.36
C GLY A 98 -9.19 -1.10 -9.17
N ALA A 99 -8.62 -0.25 -8.30
CA ALA A 99 -9.13 1.10 -8.06
C ALA A 99 -9.13 1.95 -9.35
N VAL A 100 -8.03 1.94 -10.10
CA VAL A 100 -7.93 2.64 -11.38
C VAL A 100 -8.89 2.05 -12.42
N GLY A 101 -9.02 0.73 -12.46
CA GLY A 101 -9.95 0.05 -13.37
C GLY A 101 -11.41 0.47 -13.14
N PHE A 102 -11.85 0.52 -11.88
CA PHE A 102 -13.19 1.02 -11.54
C PHE A 102 -13.35 2.50 -11.89
N LEU A 103 -12.35 3.34 -11.59
CA LEU A 103 -12.38 4.76 -11.93
C LEU A 103 -12.55 4.98 -13.44
N VAL A 104 -11.81 4.23 -14.26
CA VAL A 104 -11.89 4.32 -15.73
C VAL A 104 -13.23 3.82 -16.25
N GLN A 105 -13.75 2.72 -15.71
CA GLN A 105 -15.07 2.21 -16.09
C GLN A 105 -16.19 3.21 -15.79
N ASP A 106 -16.15 3.84 -14.62
CA ASP A 106 -17.13 4.84 -14.23
C ASP A 106 -17.02 6.11 -15.07
N ALA A 107 -15.79 6.56 -15.37
CA ALA A 107 -15.55 7.71 -16.26
C ALA A 107 -16.04 7.46 -17.69
N LEU A 108 -15.85 6.25 -18.23
CA LEU A 108 -16.30 5.89 -19.57
C LEU A 108 -17.82 5.74 -19.66
N ARG A 109 -18.46 5.15 -18.64
CA ARG A 109 -19.93 5.06 -18.58
C ARG A 109 -20.56 6.45 -18.52
N GLY A 110 -20.05 7.33 -17.66
CA GLY A 110 -20.55 8.71 -17.56
C GLY A 110 -20.40 9.55 -18.84
N CYS A 111 -19.43 9.23 -19.70
CA CYS A 111 -19.24 9.93 -20.98
C CYS A 111 -20.15 9.40 -22.10
N LEU A 112 -20.59 8.15 -22.03
CA LEU A 112 -21.46 7.51 -23.02
C LEU A 112 -22.95 7.85 -22.83
N ASP A 113 -23.32 8.31 -21.63
CA ASP A 113 -24.70 8.67 -21.27
C ASP A 113 -25.02 10.17 -21.51
N LEU A 114 -24.18 10.89 -22.27
CA LEU A 114 -24.27 12.33 -22.59
C LEU A 114 -24.43 12.54 -24.10
#